data_AF-A0A1G9PFE0-F1
#
_entry.id   AF-A0A1G9PFE0-F1
#
_cell.length_a   1.000
_cell.length_b   1.000
_cell.length_c   1.000
_cell.angle_alpha   90.00
_cell.angle_beta   90.00
_cell.angle_gamma   90.00
#
_symmetry.space_group_name_H-M   'P 1'
#
loop_
_entity.id
_entity.type
_entity.pdbx_description
1 polymer ?
#
loop_
_entity_poly.entity_id
_entity_poly.type
_entity_poly.pdbx_seq_one_letter_code
_entity_poly.pdbx_strand_id
1 'polypeptide(L)'
;MLAVCFALNLISPVVIAAQRTIAPGETRLTTFDGPAELSVETTTSKGAKSGTVEIDANIVLDGAARTDSYTAAAASSMPVPGRGGVTYYFPYRPERRTYPYSDPFAPQTLTAPAALDYVGPGSVGGLDTYKYRARIATPDYAAERIIDLQTSTGVVLDETWSVERGPATGLFRMSEASRAEARAHAAGQVRVLHVLQVLAWVTRFIAVVALAWAAVAVARR
;
A
#
# COMPACT_ATOMS: atom_id res chain seq x y z
N MET A 1 -28.43 -24.31 0.22
CA MET A 1 -27.53 -23.71 -0.79
C MET A 1 -27.85 -22.23 -1.04
N LEU A 2 -29.09 -21.86 -1.37
CA LEU A 2 -29.53 -20.45 -1.52
C LEU A 2 -29.29 -19.56 -0.29
N ALA A 3 -29.55 -20.07 0.92
CA ALA A 3 -29.33 -19.32 2.17
C ALA A 3 -27.83 -19.03 2.44
N VAL A 4 -26.93 -19.94 2.05
CA VAL A 4 -25.47 -19.76 2.16
C VAL A 4 -24.98 -18.73 1.16
N CYS A 5 -25.50 -18.78 -0.09
CA CYS A 5 -25.21 -17.76 -1.10
C CYS A 5 -25.72 -16.36 -0.69
N PHE A 6 -26.90 -16.28 -0.05
CA PHE A 6 -27.45 -15.01 0.45
C PHE A 6 -26.64 -14.46 1.63
N ALA A 7 -26.27 -15.30 2.60
CA ALA A 7 -25.42 -14.92 3.73
C ALA A 7 -24.03 -14.44 3.29
N LEU A 8 -23.41 -15.13 2.33
CA LEU A 8 -22.13 -14.72 1.74
C LEU A 8 -22.24 -13.40 0.96
N ASN A 9 -23.37 -13.14 0.29
CA ASN A 9 -23.61 -11.89 -0.44
C ASN A 9 -23.81 -10.68 0.51
N LEU A 10 -24.36 -10.91 1.71
CA LEU A 10 -24.48 -9.87 2.74
C LEU A 10 -23.13 -9.54 3.40
N ILE A 11 -22.27 -10.55 3.59
CA ILE A 11 -21.01 -10.42 4.32
C ILE A 11 -19.87 -9.93 3.39
N SER A 12 -19.91 -10.24 2.09
CA SER A 12 -18.83 -9.90 1.15
C SER A 12 -18.51 -8.39 1.07
N PRO A 13 -19.49 -7.46 1.00
CA PRO A 13 -19.21 -6.02 1.03
C PRO A 13 -18.58 -5.59 2.37
N VAL A 14 -18.98 -6.21 3.48
CA VAL A 14 -18.44 -5.93 4.82
C VAL A 14 -17.01 -6.44 4.95
N VAL A 15 -16.69 -7.62 4.41
CA VAL A 15 -15.33 -8.18 4.41
C VAL A 15 -14.39 -7.39 3.50
N ILE A 16 -14.87 -6.97 2.32
CA ILE A 16 -14.11 -6.11 1.41
C ILE A 16 -13.94 -4.69 2.00
N ALA A 17 -14.95 -4.15 2.68
CA ALA A 17 -14.85 -2.87 3.40
C ALA A 17 -14.02 -2.97 4.70
N ALA A 18 -13.92 -4.17 5.29
CA ALA A 18 -13.10 -4.45 6.46
C ALA A 18 -11.65 -4.79 6.12
N GLN A 19 -11.31 -4.97 4.84
CA GLN A 19 -9.92 -5.03 4.39
C GLN A 19 -9.30 -3.64 4.54
N ARG A 20 -8.68 -3.44 5.70
CA ARG A 20 -7.96 -2.24 6.07
C ARG A 20 -6.64 -2.21 5.33
N THR A 21 -6.27 -1.04 4.81
CA THR A 21 -4.96 -0.81 4.21
C THR A 21 -3.85 -1.01 5.24
N ILE A 22 -4.16 -0.69 6.50
CA ILE A 22 -3.23 -0.76 7.62
C ILE A 22 -3.88 -1.62 8.72
N ALA A 23 -3.30 -2.79 8.97
CA ALA A 23 -3.68 -3.63 10.10
C ALA A 23 -2.96 -3.14 11.36
N PRO A 24 -3.64 -3.01 12.51
CA PRO A 24 -2.95 -2.73 13.77
C PRO A 24 -2.25 -3.99 14.31
N GLY A 25 -1.15 -3.81 15.04
CA GLY A 25 -0.40 -4.88 15.69
C GLY A 25 0.64 -5.56 14.80
N GLU A 26 1.09 -4.88 13.74
CA GLU A 26 2.09 -5.39 12.81
C GLU A 26 3.39 -4.59 12.98
N THR A 27 4.52 -5.30 13.08
CA THR A 27 5.85 -4.69 12.95
C THR A 27 6.48 -5.23 11.67
N ARG A 28 6.96 -4.32 10.82
CA ARG A 28 7.59 -4.63 9.55
C ARG A 28 8.95 -3.98 9.47
N LEU A 29 9.96 -4.78 9.16
CA LEU A 29 11.32 -4.30 8.87
C LEU A 29 11.61 -4.45 7.38
N THR A 30 11.92 -3.33 6.73
CA THR A 30 12.38 -3.30 5.34
C THR A 30 13.85 -2.93 5.32
N THR A 31 14.68 -3.79 4.73
CA THR A 31 16.11 -3.54 4.57
C THR A 31 16.44 -3.26 3.11
N PHE A 32 17.56 -2.56 2.90
CA PHE A 32 18.04 -2.19 1.58
C PHE A 32 19.49 -2.61 1.39
N ASP A 33 19.79 -3.17 0.23
CA ASP A 33 21.14 -3.43 -0.25
C ASP A 33 21.69 -2.11 -0.82
N GLY A 34 22.87 -1.70 -0.37
CA GLY A 34 23.49 -0.44 -0.79
C GLY A 34 24.87 -0.21 -0.20
N PRO A 35 25.47 0.96 -0.45
CA PRO A 35 26.82 1.30 0.00
C PRO A 35 26.93 1.58 1.50
N ALA A 36 25.80 1.77 2.19
CA ALA A 36 25.71 1.94 3.63
C ALA A 36 24.49 1.17 4.17
N GLU A 37 24.42 0.99 5.48
CA GLU A 37 23.25 0.38 6.10
C GLU A 37 22.03 1.28 5.93
N LEU A 38 20.96 0.72 5.38
CA LEU A 38 19.65 1.36 5.29
C LEU A 38 18.56 0.39 5.71
N SER A 39 17.77 0.79 6.71
CA SER A 39 16.59 0.06 7.14
C SER A 39 15.44 1.00 7.49
N VAL A 40 14.22 0.52 7.28
CA VAL A 40 12.98 1.18 7.68
C VAL A 40 12.17 0.18 8.50
N GLU A 41 11.99 0.47 9.76
CA GLU A 41 11.10 -0.26 10.65
C GLU A 41 9.78 0.51 10.78
N THR A 42 8.66 -0.20 10.75
CA THR A 42 7.36 0.40 11.01
C THR A 42 6.54 -0.52 11.91
N THR A 43 6.03 0.04 12.99
CA THR A 43 5.12 -0.64 13.92
C THR A 43 3.76 0.02 13.86
N THR A 44 2.70 -0.78 13.81
CA THR A 44 1.32 -0.33 13.84
C THR A 44 0.65 -0.79 15.13
N SER A 45 -0.19 0.06 15.70
CA SER A 45 -0.97 -0.26 16.89
C SER A 45 -2.39 0.28 16.76
N LYS A 46 -3.28 -0.17 17.65
CA LYS A 46 -4.68 0.26 17.61
C LYS A 46 -4.76 1.73 18.05
N GLY A 47 -5.23 2.61 17.18
CA GLY A 47 -5.38 4.02 17.52
C GLY A 47 -6.51 4.27 18.53
N ALA A 48 -6.43 5.42 19.20
CA ALA A 48 -7.40 5.84 20.22
C ALA A 48 -8.87 5.88 19.74
N LYS A 49 -9.11 6.08 18.44
CA LYS A 49 -10.46 6.09 17.84
C LYS A 49 -10.72 4.82 17.04
N SER A 50 -11.98 4.35 17.05
CA SER A 50 -12.38 3.23 16.21
C SER A 50 -12.09 3.53 14.74
N GLY A 51 -11.49 2.57 14.04
CA GLY A 51 -11.11 2.73 12.63
C GLY A 51 -9.84 3.56 12.41
N THR A 52 -9.06 3.85 13.46
CA THR A 52 -7.73 4.47 13.35
C THR A 52 -6.62 3.50 13.76
N VAL A 53 -5.42 3.74 13.22
CA VAL A 53 -4.18 3.01 13.50
C VAL A 53 -3.12 4.04 13.87
N GLU A 54 -2.42 3.78 14.97
CA GLU A 54 -1.20 4.49 15.33
C GLU A 54 -0.01 3.80 14.66
N ILE A 55 0.89 4.60 14.11
CA ILE A 55 2.01 4.17 13.28
C ILE A 55 3.24 4.84 13.84
N ASP A 56 4.22 4.03 14.19
CA ASP A 56 5.56 4.46 14.57
C ASP A 56 6.52 3.94 13.51
N ALA A 57 7.30 4.84 12.91
CA ALA A 57 8.26 4.49 11.88
C ALA A 57 9.64 5.03 12.25
N ASN A 58 10.66 4.23 11.97
CA ASN A 58 12.05 4.58 12.16
C ASN A 58 12.82 4.23 10.90
N ILE A 59 13.54 5.20 10.35
CA ILE A 59 14.50 4.98 9.27
C ILE A 59 15.90 5.22 9.81
N VAL A 60 16.81 4.29 9.53
CA VAL A 60 18.23 4.42 9.85
C VAL A 60 19.00 4.36 8.54
N LEU A 61 19.76 5.40 8.24
CA LEU A 61 20.67 5.48 7.11
C LEU A 61 22.07 5.81 7.61
N ASP A 62 23.00 4.87 7.51
CA ASP A 62 24.39 5.02 7.98
C ASP A 62 24.48 5.56 9.43
N GLY A 63 23.67 5.00 10.32
CA GLY A 63 23.57 5.44 11.72
C GLY A 63 22.76 6.73 11.95
N ALA A 64 22.41 7.49 10.90
CA ALA A 64 21.52 8.63 11.01
C ALA A 64 20.06 8.16 11.09
N ALA A 65 19.48 8.24 12.29
CA ALA A 65 18.09 7.85 12.54
C ALA A 65 17.11 9.03 12.36
N ARG A 66 15.95 8.76 11.77
CA ARG A 66 14.78 9.64 11.76
C ARG A 66 13.55 8.85 12.15
N THR A 67 12.73 9.43 13.00
CA THR A 67 11.48 8.82 13.45
C THR A 67 10.28 9.66 13.04
N ASP A 68 9.16 8.99 12.81
CA ASP A 68 7.85 9.60 12.59
C ASP A 68 6.82 8.79 13.38
N SER A 69 5.87 9.48 14.02
CA SER A 69 4.81 8.83 14.81
C SER A 69 3.50 9.54 14.58
N TYR A 70 2.47 8.76 14.24
CA TYR A 70 1.21 9.33 13.86
C TYR A 70 0.00 8.41 13.87
N THR A 71 -1.18 9.03 13.94
CA THR A 71 -2.45 8.35 13.69
C THR A 71 -2.91 8.53 12.24
N ALA A 72 -3.39 7.45 11.64
CA ALA A 72 -4.07 7.44 10.34
C ALA A 72 -5.41 6.69 10.46
N ALA A 73 -6.37 6.98 9.58
CA ALA A 73 -7.51 6.07 9.46
C ALA A 73 -7.00 4.73 8.92
N ALA A 74 -7.52 3.61 9.43
CA ALA A 74 -7.15 2.26 8.98
C ALA A 74 -7.49 2.02 7.50
N ALA A 75 -8.45 2.79 6.99
CA ALA A 75 -8.85 2.86 5.59
C ALA A 75 -8.20 4.04 4.83
N SER A 76 -7.44 4.91 5.52
CA SER A 76 -6.74 6.04 4.90
C SER A 76 -5.64 5.53 3.98
N SER A 77 -5.43 6.30 2.93
CA SER A 77 -4.75 5.88 1.71
C SER A 77 -3.96 7.03 1.08
N MET A 78 -3.36 7.88 1.90
CA MET A 78 -2.48 8.96 1.46
C MET A 78 -1.43 9.22 2.54
N PRO A 79 -0.22 9.68 2.18
CA PRO A 79 0.64 10.35 3.15
C PRO A 79 -0.13 11.54 3.71
N VAL A 80 -0.23 11.58 5.04
CA VAL A 80 -0.89 12.69 5.73
C VAL A 80 -0.03 13.94 5.50
N PRO A 81 -0.61 15.09 5.12
CA PRO A 81 0.16 16.32 4.92
C PRO A 81 0.97 16.69 6.18
N GLY A 82 2.18 17.24 5.99
CA GLY A 82 3.05 17.70 7.09
C GLY A 82 3.82 16.58 7.82
N ARG A 83 4.07 15.46 7.15
CA ARG A 83 4.74 14.27 7.72
C ARG A 83 6.20 14.15 7.36
N GLY A 84 6.99 13.54 8.24
CA GLY A 84 8.42 13.29 8.10
C GLY A 84 8.82 12.43 6.90
N GLY A 85 7.89 11.68 6.29
CA GLY A 85 8.21 10.88 5.12
C GLY A 85 8.98 9.59 5.42
N VAL A 86 9.16 9.25 6.70
CA VAL A 86 9.87 8.04 7.16
C VAL A 86 9.17 6.77 6.65
N THR A 87 7.84 6.81 6.58
CA THR A 87 7.02 5.74 6.00
C THR A 87 5.93 6.31 5.11
N TYR A 88 5.45 5.49 4.18
CA TYR A 88 4.32 5.79 3.31
C TYR A 88 3.40 4.58 3.20
N TYR A 89 2.10 4.86 3.22
CA TYR A 89 1.06 3.89 2.97
C TYR A 89 0.26 4.32 1.76
N PHE A 90 0.07 3.41 0.82
CA PHE A 90 -0.67 3.65 -0.40
C PHE A 90 -2.08 3.05 -0.31
N PRO A 91 -3.05 3.60 -1.07
CA PRO A 91 -4.39 3.01 -1.14
C PRO A 91 -4.36 1.54 -1.57
N TYR A 92 -5.37 0.78 -1.14
CA TYR A 92 -5.88 -0.29 -2.00
C TYR A 92 -6.28 0.31 -3.34
N ARG A 93 -5.83 -0.32 -4.42
CA ARG A 93 -5.97 0.21 -5.79
C ARG A 93 -5.37 1.61 -5.92
N PRO A 94 -4.03 1.73 -5.85
CA PRO A 94 -3.37 3.00 -6.15
C PRO A 94 -3.82 3.51 -7.52
N GLU A 95 -3.90 4.84 -7.66
CA GLU A 95 -4.40 5.51 -8.86
C GLU A 95 -3.24 6.02 -9.70
N ARG A 96 -3.41 6.09 -11.02
CA ARG A 96 -2.42 6.61 -11.96
C ARG A 96 -2.34 8.14 -11.90
N ARG A 97 -1.89 8.67 -10.76
CA ARG A 97 -1.80 10.10 -10.46
C ARG A 97 -0.55 10.40 -9.64
N THR A 98 -0.24 11.68 -9.49
CA THR A 98 0.79 12.15 -8.57
C THR A 98 0.30 12.12 -7.13
N TYR A 99 1.16 11.71 -6.22
CA TYR A 99 0.96 11.76 -4.77
C TYR A 99 1.91 12.78 -4.14
N PRO A 100 1.49 13.50 -3.08
CA PRO A 100 2.42 14.31 -2.31
C PRO A 100 3.41 13.38 -1.58
N TYR A 101 4.68 13.74 -1.56
CA TYR A 101 5.74 12.95 -0.93
C TYR A 101 6.65 13.83 -0.09
N SER A 102 6.82 13.45 1.17
CA SER A 102 7.84 14.01 2.04
C SER A 102 8.99 13.03 2.14
N ASP A 103 10.21 13.55 2.23
CA ASP A 103 11.41 12.75 2.41
C ASP A 103 12.08 13.08 3.75
N PRO A 104 12.46 12.05 4.52
CA PRO A 104 12.97 12.22 5.88
C PRO A 104 14.32 12.93 5.94
N PHE A 105 15.05 13.01 4.83
CA PHE A 105 16.34 13.69 4.74
C PHE A 105 16.27 15.02 3.98
N ALA A 106 15.08 15.45 3.55
CA ALA A 106 14.83 16.76 2.97
C ALA A 106 13.72 17.50 3.73
N PRO A 107 14.02 18.18 4.85
CA PRO A 107 13.02 18.84 5.70
C PRO A 107 12.12 19.84 4.96
N GLN A 108 12.60 20.40 3.84
CA GLN A 108 11.83 21.32 3.01
C GLN A 108 10.58 20.65 2.42
N THR A 109 10.61 19.33 2.21
CA THR A 109 9.47 18.56 1.71
C THR A 109 8.33 18.43 2.73
N LEU A 110 8.57 18.75 4.00
CA LEU A 110 7.52 18.77 5.03
C LEU A 110 6.48 19.86 4.79
N THR A 111 6.94 21.04 4.34
CA THR A 111 6.10 22.22 4.11
C THR A 111 5.71 22.35 2.64
N ALA A 112 6.57 21.91 1.72
CA ALA A 112 6.32 21.87 0.29
C ALA A 112 6.62 20.46 -0.25
N PRO A 113 5.64 19.53 -0.20
CA PRO A 113 5.85 18.14 -0.60
C PRO A 113 6.40 18.00 -2.02
N ALA A 114 7.33 17.08 -2.19
CA ALA A 114 7.77 16.64 -3.51
C ALA A 114 6.63 15.87 -4.23
N ALA A 115 6.75 15.77 -5.55
CA ALA A 115 5.85 14.99 -6.37
C ALA A 115 6.34 13.53 -6.46
N LEU A 116 5.51 12.58 -6.03
CA LEU A 116 5.67 11.17 -6.35
C LEU A 116 4.78 10.85 -7.55
N ASP A 117 5.36 10.99 -8.74
CA ASP A 117 4.67 10.94 -10.01
C ASP A 117 4.48 9.50 -10.49
N TYR A 118 3.29 9.21 -11.02
CA TYR A 118 3.06 7.97 -11.76
C TYR A 118 3.88 7.96 -13.04
N VAL A 119 4.72 6.93 -13.20
CA VAL A 119 5.61 6.76 -14.37
C VAL A 119 5.00 5.82 -15.40
N GLY A 120 4.32 4.77 -14.95
CA GLY A 120 3.78 3.76 -15.84
C GLY A 120 3.46 2.42 -15.18
N PRO A 121 2.92 1.45 -15.94
CA PRO A 121 2.73 0.09 -15.46
C PRO A 121 4.07 -0.65 -15.36
N GLY A 122 4.11 -1.67 -14.51
CA GLY A 122 5.24 -2.57 -14.34
C GLY A 122 4.80 -3.97 -13.90
N SER A 123 5.79 -4.83 -13.64
CA SER A 123 5.55 -6.14 -13.05
C SER A 123 6.72 -6.53 -12.16
N VAL A 124 6.42 -7.01 -10.96
CA VAL A 124 7.42 -7.50 -9.99
C VAL A 124 7.00 -8.88 -9.52
N GLY A 125 7.81 -9.89 -9.83
CA GLY A 125 7.51 -11.28 -9.45
C GLY A 125 6.18 -11.82 -9.97
N GLY A 126 5.74 -11.37 -11.16
CA GLY A 126 4.48 -11.77 -11.78
C GLY A 126 3.24 -11.04 -11.24
N LEU A 127 3.41 -10.09 -10.32
CA LEU A 127 2.34 -9.20 -9.86
C LEU A 127 2.38 -7.89 -10.64
N ASP A 128 1.23 -7.43 -11.14
CA ASP A 128 1.11 -6.13 -11.81
C ASP A 128 1.40 -5.00 -10.84
N THR A 129 2.23 -4.05 -11.27
CA THR A 129 2.59 -2.85 -10.50
C THR A 129 2.28 -1.54 -11.22
N TYR A 130 2.16 -0.49 -10.43
CA TYR A 130 2.33 0.88 -10.87
C TYR A 130 3.66 1.40 -10.34
N LYS A 131 4.47 1.94 -11.24
CA LYS A 131 5.75 2.55 -10.93
C LYS A 131 5.57 4.03 -10.65
N TYR A 132 6.13 4.49 -9.55
CA TYR A 132 6.17 5.89 -9.17
C TYR A 132 7.60 6.36 -9.00
N ARG A 133 7.83 7.66 -9.23
CA ARG A 133 9.13 8.29 -9.07
C ARG A 133 8.97 9.62 -8.35
N ALA A 134 9.80 9.84 -7.33
CA ALA A 134 9.99 11.13 -6.71
C ALA A 134 11.43 11.60 -6.95
N ARG A 135 11.59 12.87 -7.28
CA ARG A 135 12.90 13.54 -7.38
C ARG A 135 12.95 14.69 -6.40
N ILE A 136 14.03 14.74 -5.65
CA ILE A 136 14.26 15.78 -4.65
C ILE A 136 15.59 16.41 -4.96
N ALA A 137 15.59 17.74 -5.04
CA ALA A 137 16.78 18.53 -5.22
C ALA A 137 16.69 19.76 -4.32
N THR A 138 17.46 19.74 -3.24
CA THR A 138 17.69 20.86 -2.33
C THR A 138 19.19 21.15 -2.27
N PRO A 139 19.63 22.28 -1.70
CA PRO A 139 21.05 22.60 -1.59
C PRO A 139 21.87 21.50 -0.89
N ASP A 140 21.31 20.87 0.13
CA ASP A 140 22.03 19.91 0.99
C ASP A 140 21.65 18.45 0.70
N TYR A 141 20.61 18.20 -0.10
CA TYR A 141 20.10 16.87 -0.36
C TYR A 141 19.60 16.71 -1.81
N ALA A 142 20.05 15.66 -2.49
CA ALA A 142 19.61 15.33 -3.84
C ALA A 142 19.42 13.81 -3.94
N ALA A 143 18.20 13.39 -4.27
CA ALA A 143 17.87 11.98 -4.40
C ALA A 143 16.73 11.72 -5.38
N GLU A 144 16.71 10.51 -5.94
CA GLU A 144 15.60 9.95 -6.68
C GLU A 144 15.11 8.69 -5.98
N ARG A 145 13.80 8.59 -5.73
CA ARG A 145 13.16 7.40 -5.19
C ARG A 145 12.21 6.82 -6.23
N ILE A 146 12.29 5.52 -6.48
CA ILE A 146 11.39 4.78 -7.38
C ILE A 146 10.72 3.68 -6.58
N ILE A 147 9.41 3.57 -6.70
CA ILE A 147 8.58 2.64 -5.94
C ILE A 147 7.70 1.86 -6.92
N ASP A 148 7.74 0.53 -6.84
CA ASP A 148 6.83 -0.36 -7.58
C ASP A 148 5.72 -0.86 -6.64
N LEU A 149 4.49 -0.37 -6.87
CA LEU A 149 3.32 -0.66 -6.04
C LEU A 149 2.39 -1.67 -6.68
N GLN A 150 1.98 -2.68 -5.92
CA GLN A 150 0.99 -3.64 -6.41
C GLN A 150 -0.36 -2.95 -6.68
N THR A 151 -0.91 -3.16 -7.89
CA THR A 151 -2.05 -2.40 -8.44
C THR A 151 -3.38 -2.56 -7.70
N SER A 152 -3.53 -3.58 -6.88
CA SER A 152 -4.77 -3.90 -6.17
C SER A 152 -4.65 -3.65 -4.68
N THR A 153 -3.47 -3.81 -4.09
CA THR A 153 -3.25 -3.76 -2.63
C THR A 153 -2.49 -2.52 -2.17
N GLY A 154 -1.75 -1.85 -3.06
CA GLY A 154 -0.89 -0.72 -2.67
C GLY A 154 0.39 -1.13 -1.95
N VAL A 155 0.68 -2.43 -1.84
CA VAL A 155 1.91 -2.93 -1.22
C VAL A 155 3.11 -2.59 -2.09
N VAL A 156 4.16 -2.05 -1.48
CA VAL A 156 5.47 -1.80 -2.11
C VAL A 156 6.17 -3.14 -2.30
N LEU A 157 6.45 -3.51 -3.56
CA LEU A 157 7.07 -4.79 -3.94
C LEU A 157 8.55 -4.67 -4.29
N ASP A 158 8.96 -3.51 -4.77
CA ASP A 158 10.35 -3.16 -5.03
C ASP A 158 10.51 -1.67 -4.86
N GLU A 159 11.72 -1.27 -4.49
CA GLU A 159 12.04 0.12 -4.23
C GLU A 159 13.52 0.38 -4.47
N THR A 160 13.80 1.51 -5.09
CA THR A 160 15.17 2.03 -5.20
C THR A 160 15.24 3.46 -4.73
N TRP A 161 16.33 3.80 -4.07
CA TRP A 161 16.63 5.13 -3.61
C TRP A 161 18.06 5.48 -4.02
N SER A 162 18.19 6.35 -5.01
CA SER A 162 19.48 6.85 -5.49
C SER A 162 19.74 8.19 -4.81
N VAL A 163 20.77 8.26 -3.96
CA VAL A 163 21.15 9.50 -3.27
C VAL A 163 22.44 10.03 -3.89
N GLU A 164 22.35 11.19 -4.53
CA GLU A 164 23.51 11.89 -5.10
C GLU A 164 24.20 12.78 -4.07
N ARG A 165 23.41 13.34 -3.14
CA ARG A 165 23.89 14.21 -2.05
C ARG A 165 23.02 13.99 -0.82
N GLY A 166 23.63 13.75 0.32
CA GLY A 166 22.91 13.47 1.56
C GLY A 166 23.81 12.79 2.59
N PRO A 167 23.22 12.22 3.67
CA PRO A 167 23.97 11.57 4.74
C PRO A 167 24.75 10.33 4.27
N ALA A 168 24.25 9.62 3.26
CA ALA A 168 24.97 8.57 2.56
C ALA A 168 24.64 8.64 1.07
N THR A 169 25.62 8.36 0.20
CA THR A 169 25.48 8.49 -1.26
C THR A 169 25.52 7.14 -1.95
N GLY A 170 24.82 7.03 -3.07
CA GLY A 170 24.76 5.85 -3.92
C GLY A 170 23.35 5.27 -4.06
N LEU A 171 23.27 4.08 -4.65
CA LEU A 171 22.02 3.38 -4.91
C LEU A 171 21.73 2.41 -3.77
N PHE A 172 20.59 2.61 -3.13
CA PHE A 172 19.99 1.65 -2.21
C PHE A 172 18.81 0.97 -2.91
N ARG A 173 18.71 -0.35 -2.81
CA ARG A 173 17.63 -1.13 -3.40
C ARG A 173 17.06 -2.04 -2.33
N MET A 174 15.74 -2.15 -2.26
CA MET A 174 15.06 -3.05 -1.32
C MET A 174 15.66 -4.46 -1.43
N SER A 175 16.05 -5.03 -0.29
CA SER A 175 16.75 -6.30 -0.22
C SER A 175 15.89 -7.43 -0.77
N GLU A 176 16.52 -8.49 -1.29
CA GLU A 176 15.77 -9.62 -1.84
C GLU A 176 14.87 -10.28 -0.78
N ALA A 177 15.31 -10.32 0.48
CA ALA A 177 14.52 -10.83 1.60
C ALA A 177 13.24 -10.00 1.80
N SER A 178 13.38 -8.67 1.92
CA SER A 178 12.23 -7.78 2.10
C SER A 178 11.29 -7.80 0.88
N ARG A 179 11.82 -7.92 -0.35
CA ARG A 179 10.99 -8.09 -1.56
C ARG A 179 10.24 -9.42 -1.59
N ALA A 180 10.89 -10.51 -1.18
CA ALA A 180 10.25 -11.82 -1.11
C ALA A 180 9.08 -11.81 -0.13
N GLU A 181 9.28 -11.23 1.05
CA GLU A 181 8.22 -11.05 2.05
C GLU A 181 7.07 -10.19 1.53
N ALA A 182 7.38 -9.03 0.93
CA ALA A 182 6.38 -8.13 0.35
C ALA A 182 5.56 -8.80 -0.76
N ARG A 183 6.21 -9.57 -1.64
CA ARG A 183 5.53 -10.35 -2.70
C ARG A 183 4.63 -11.43 -2.11
N ALA A 184 5.09 -12.19 -1.12
CA ALA A 184 4.29 -13.23 -0.48
C ALA A 184 3.04 -12.65 0.18
N HIS A 185 3.21 -11.53 0.90
CA HIS A 185 2.11 -10.80 1.52
C HIS A 185 1.09 -10.31 0.49
N ALA A 186 1.55 -9.62 -0.56
CA ALA A 186 0.68 -9.08 -1.61
C ALA A 186 -0.02 -10.18 -2.41
N ALA A 187 0.67 -11.27 -2.76
CA ALA A 187 0.08 -12.40 -3.47
C ALA A 187 -1.06 -13.05 -2.68
N GLY A 188 -0.89 -13.19 -1.35
CA GLY A 188 -1.94 -13.68 -0.46
C GLY A 188 -3.19 -12.80 -0.50
N GLN A 189 -3.01 -11.48 -0.40
CA GLN A 189 -4.12 -10.51 -0.46
C GLN A 189 -4.81 -10.49 -1.82
N VAL A 190 -4.06 -10.48 -2.91
CA VAL A 190 -4.60 -10.52 -4.29
C VAL A 190 -5.40 -11.79 -4.53
N ARG A 191 -4.95 -12.93 -4.01
CA ARG A 191 -5.68 -14.20 -4.11
C ARG A 191 -7.02 -14.14 -3.37
N VAL A 192 -7.04 -13.61 -2.16
CA VAL A 192 -8.28 -13.41 -1.38
C VAL A 192 -9.23 -12.48 -2.12
N LEU A 193 -8.73 -11.36 -2.66
CA LEU A 193 -9.53 -10.42 -3.45
C LEU A 193 -10.17 -11.09 -4.67
N HIS A 194 -9.41 -11.90 -5.42
CA HIS A 194 -9.94 -12.66 -6.55
C HIS A 194 -11.02 -13.65 -6.14
N VAL A 195 -10.81 -14.41 -5.07
CA VAL A 195 -11.80 -15.38 -4.58
C VAL A 195 -13.11 -14.67 -4.20
N LEU A 196 -13.01 -13.54 -3.49
CA LEU A 196 -14.18 -12.73 -3.13
C LEU A 196 -14.90 -12.17 -4.35
N GLN A 197 -14.17 -11.71 -5.38
CA GLN A 197 -14.76 -11.22 -6.62
C GLN A 197 -15.49 -12.32 -7.39
N VAL A 198 -14.90 -13.51 -7.51
CA VAL A 198 -15.53 -14.66 -8.16
C VAL A 198 -16.80 -15.06 -7.42
N LEU A 199 -16.73 -15.14 -6.08
CA LEU A 199 -17.89 -15.46 -5.26
C LEU A 199 -19.02 -14.44 -5.45
N ALA A 200 -18.70 -13.14 -5.45
CA ALA A 200 -19.67 -12.08 -5.71
C ALA A 200 -20.29 -12.14 -7.12
N TRP A 201 -19.53 -12.58 -8.12
CA TRP A 201 -20.07 -12.78 -9.46
C TRP A 201 -21.03 -13.98 -9.53
N VAL A 202 -20.65 -15.11 -8.92
CA VAL A 202 -21.50 -16.32 -8.86
C VAL A 202 -22.82 -16.02 -8.13
N THR A 203 -22.79 -15.28 -7.03
CA THR A 203 -24.03 -14.92 -6.30
C THR A 203 -24.94 -14.02 -7.13
N ARG A 204 -24.39 -13.01 -7.84
CA ARG A 204 -25.15 -12.16 -8.77
C ARG A 204 -25.79 -12.98 -9.89
N PHE A 205 -25.06 -13.92 -10.46
CA PHE A 205 -25.58 -14.80 -11.50
C PHE A 205 -26.76 -15.64 -11.00
N ILE A 206 -26.64 -16.27 -9.82
CA ILE A 206 -27.73 -17.04 -9.21
C ILE A 206 -28.96 -16.17 -8.95
N ALA A 207 -28.77 -14.94 -8.48
CA ALA A 207 -29.87 -14.00 -8.24
C ALA A 207 -30.63 -13.63 -9.53
N VAL A 208 -29.92 -13.39 -10.63
CA VAL A 208 -30.52 -13.12 -11.94
C VAL A 208 -31.32 -14.32 -12.44
N VAL A 209 -30.77 -15.54 -12.32
CA VAL A 209 -31.48 -16.78 -12.71
C VAL A 209 -32.74 -16.97 -11.86
N ALA A 210 -32.68 -16.72 -10.56
CA ALA A 210 -33.83 -16.82 -9.66
C ALA A 210 -34.92 -15.80 -10.01
N LEU A 211 -34.56 -14.55 -10.33
CA LEU A 211 -35.48 -13.51 -10.79
C LEU A 211 -36.14 -13.88 -12.13
N ALA A 212 -35.35 -14.38 -13.09
CA ALA A 212 -35.87 -14.84 -14.38
C ALA A 212 -36.86 -16.01 -14.20
N TRP A 213 -36.53 -16.97 -13.34
CA TRP A 213 -37.41 -18.08 -13.03
C TRP A 213 -38.72 -17.62 -12.36
N ALA A 214 -38.65 -16.70 -11.39
CA ALA A 214 -39.82 -16.12 -10.75
C ALA A 214 -40.71 -15.35 -11.75
N ALA A 215 -40.12 -14.58 -12.67
CA ALA A 215 -40.85 -13.88 -13.72
C ALA A 215 -41.58 -14.85 -14.66
N VAL A 216 -40.92 -15.94 -15.06
CA VAL A 216 -41.53 -17.00 -15.88
C VAL A 216 -42.66 -17.70 -15.13
N ALA A 217 -42.49 -17.99 -13.84
CA ALA A 217 -43.53 -18.63 -13.03
C ALA A 217 -44.78 -17.76 -12.86
N VAL A 218 -44.61 -16.43 -12.73
CA VAL A 218 -45.73 -15.47 -12.71
C VAL A 218 -46.40 -15.36 -14.08
N ALA A 219 -45.64 -15.27 -15.17
CA ALA A 219 -46.20 -15.17 -16.52
C ALA A 219 -46.93 -16.43 -17.01
N ARG A 220 -46.66 -17.59 -16.39
CA ARG A 220 -47.34 -18.86 -16.66
C ARG A 220 -48.60 -19.07 -15.82
N ARG A 221 -48.93 -18.13 -14.92
CA ARG A 221 -50.11 -18.13 -14.06
C ARG A 221 -51.15 -17.15 -14.58
#